data_AF-A0AAF0QSY6-F1
#
_entry.id   AF-A0AAF0QSY6-F1
#
_cell.length_a   1.000
_cell.length_b   1.000
_cell.length_c   1.000
_cell.angle_alpha   90.00
_cell.angle_beta   90.00
_cell.angle_gamma   90.00
#
_symmetry.space_group_name_H-M   'P 1'
#
loop_
_entity.id
_entity.type
_entity.pdbx_description
1 polymer ?
#
loop_
_entity_poly.entity_id
_entity_poly.type
_entity_poly.pdbx_seq_one_letter_code
_entity_poly.pdbx_strand_id
1 'polypeptide(L)'
;MIFSGDNVPPNLKQLKLSYTCIPWEDMKFLANLPNLEVLKGHYEFKGTIWKLDDDVVFHKLKYLQTLAGDLQSWEAGSDNFPMLEQLILHRLYDLEEFLRVLEK
;
A
#
# COMPACT_ATOMS: atom_id res chain seq x y z
N MET A 1 7.92 14.76 2.99
CA MET A 1 7.54 14.95 4.41
C MET A 1 7.72 13.61 5.08
N ILE A 2 8.66 13.50 6.01
CA ILE A 2 8.90 12.30 6.80
C ILE A 2 8.12 12.52 8.10
N PHE A 3 7.06 11.76 8.31
CA PHE A 3 6.35 11.79 9.60
C PHE A 3 7.29 11.15 10.64
N SER A 4 8.02 11.98 11.39
CA SER A 4 8.57 11.57 12.68
C SER A 4 7.39 11.16 13.58
N GLY A 5 7.54 10.05 14.31
CA GLY A 5 6.45 9.30 14.95
C GLY A 5 5.52 10.06 15.91
N ASP A 6 5.84 11.31 16.23
CA ASP A 6 5.09 12.15 17.18
C ASP A 6 3.96 12.98 16.54
N ASN A 7 3.81 12.98 15.21
CA ASN A 7 2.75 13.74 14.51
C ASN A 7 1.98 12.91 13.48
N VAL A 8 1.72 11.64 13.80
CA VAL A 8 0.85 10.80 12.97
C VAL A 8 -0.61 11.15 13.28
N PRO A 9 -1.43 11.55 12.30
CA PRO A 9 -2.82 11.92 12.55
C PRO A 9 -3.62 10.70 13.04
N PRO A 10 -3.97 10.63 14.34
CA PRO A 10 -4.47 9.38 14.92
C PRO A 10 -5.87 9.03 14.41
N ASN A 11 -6.63 10.00 13.89
CA ASN A 11 -7.98 9.79 13.38
C ASN A 11 -8.03 9.60 11.86
N LEU A 12 -6.88 9.54 11.18
CA LEU A 12 -6.84 9.39 9.73
C LEU A 12 -7.25 7.96 9.34
N LYS A 13 -8.47 7.84 8.82
CA LYS A 13 -9.01 6.56 8.34
C LYS A 13 -8.84 6.33 6.85
N GLN A 14 -8.79 7.40 6.07
CA GLN A 14 -8.73 7.33 4.63
C GLN A 14 -7.62 8.25 4.15
N LEU A 15 -6.73 7.72 3.32
CA LEU A 15 -5.69 8.48 2.67
C LEU A 15 -5.81 8.27 1.17
N LYS A 16 -5.93 9.37 0.44
CA LYS A 16 -5.78 9.40 -1.00
C LYS A 16 -4.52 10.17 -1.32
N LEU A 17 -3.58 9.50 -1.95
CA LEU A 17 -2.40 10.12 -2.53
C LEU A 17 -2.67 10.30 -4.04
N SER A 18 -2.05 11.30 -4.64
CA SER A 18 -2.22 11.66 -6.07
C SER A 18 -0.96 12.38 -6.52
N TYR A 19 -0.30 11.87 -7.56
CA TYR A 19 0.90 12.46 -8.16
C TYR A 19 2.07 12.70 -7.18
N THR A 20 2.19 11.89 -6.13
CA THR A 20 3.20 12.07 -5.08
C THR A 20 4.57 11.51 -5.43
N CYS A 21 4.65 10.57 -6.39
CA CYS A 21 5.90 9.95 -6.84
C CYS A 21 6.78 9.32 -5.73
N ILE A 22 6.16 8.76 -4.68
CA ILE A 22 6.79 8.08 -3.55
C ILE A 22 7.36 6.73 -4.01
N PRO A 23 8.64 6.43 -3.80
CA PRO A 23 9.17 5.08 -4.05
C PRO A 23 8.41 4.01 -3.26
N TRP A 24 8.18 2.82 -3.82
CA TRP A 24 7.52 1.72 -3.10
C TRP A 24 8.25 1.34 -1.79
N GLU A 25 9.58 1.41 -1.79
CA GLU A 25 10.45 1.19 -0.62
C GLU A 25 10.18 2.16 0.53
N ASP A 26 9.69 3.36 0.23
CA ASP A 26 9.35 4.37 1.24
C ASP A 26 7.92 4.19 1.78
N MET A 27 7.05 3.44 1.10
CA MET A 27 5.64 3.34 1.48
C MET A 27 5.41 2.79 2.90
N LYS A 28 6.39 2.06 3.47
CA LYS A 28 6.32 1.49 4.82
C LYS A 28 5.97 2.49 5.93
N PHE A 29 6.26 3.79 5.77
CA PHE A 29 5.84 4.78 6.77
C PHE A 29 4.32 4.87 6.92
N LEU A 30 3.55 4.49 5.90
CA LEU A 30 2.08 4.48 5.96
C LEU A 30 1.55 3.40 6.92
N ALA A 31 2.33 2.35 7.21
CA ALA A 31 1.99 1.34 8.20
C ALA A 31 1.93 1.93 9.62
N ASN A 32 2.61 3.05 9.86
CA ASN A 32 2.56 3.76 11.14
C ASN A 32 1.24 4.50 11.38
N LEU A 33 0.33 4.58 10.40
CA LEU A 33 -0.99 5.20 10.55
C LEU A 33 -1.96 4.21 11.24
N PRO A 34 -2.21 4.34 12.56
CA PRO A 34 -2.80 3.26 13.36
C PRO A 34 -4.27 2.98 13.06
N ASN A 35 -4.94 3.92 12.38
CA ASN A 35 -6.37 3.86 12.04
C ASN A 35 -6.63 3.90 10.54
N LEU A 36 -5.60 3.75 9.69
CA LEU A 36 -5.79 3.77 8.25
C LEU A 36 -6.57 2.53 7.79
N GLU A 37 -7.79 2.74 7.32
CA GLU A 37 -8.68 1.70 6.80
C GLU A 37 -8.68 1.68 5.25
N VAL A 38 -8.46 2.83 4.61
CA VAL A 38 -8.53 2.97 3.14
C VAL A 38 -7.31 3.71 2.63
N LEU A 39 -6.57 3.09 1.72
CA LEU A 39 -5.49 3.72 0.97
C LEU A 39 -5.80 3.70 -0.51
N LYS A 40 -5.83 4.88 -1.12
CA LYS A 40 -6.10 5.06 -2.56
C LYS A 40 -4.99 5.83 -3.23
N GLY A 41 -4.69 5.39 -4.45
CA GLY A 41 -3.69 5.99 -5.30
C GLY A 41 -4.15 6.20 -6.75
N HIS A 42 -3.88 7.40 -7.26
CA HIS A 42 -3.68 7.74 -8.66
C HIS A 42 -2.27 8.37 -9.05
N TYR A 43 -1.28 7.57 -9.48
CA TYR A 43 0.11 7.96 -9.82
C TYR A 43 1.02 8.35 -8.63
N GLU A 44 0.99 7.54 -7.59
CA GLU A 44 1.58 7.85 -6.28
C GLU A 44 2.94 7.25 -6.17
N PHE A 45 3.08 6.03 -6.67
CA PHE A 45 4.18 5.17 -6.35
C PHE A 45 5.08 4.98 -7.56
N LYS A 46 6.37 4.75 -7.31
CA LYS A 46 7.38 4.49 -8.33
C LYS A 46 8.24 3.31 -7.94
N GLY A 47 8.73 2.60 -8.95
CA GLY A 47 9.59 1.44 -8.81
C GLY A 47 8.90 0.17 -9.26
N THR A 48 9.72 -0.82 -9.63
CA THR A 48 9.24 -2.08 -10.19
C THR A 48 8.94 -3.14 -9.15
N ILE A 49 9.40 -2.97 -7.91
CA ILE A 49 9.23 -3.93 -6.83
C ILE A 49 8.58 -3.24 -5.65
N TRP A 50 7.49 -3.82 -5.15
CA TRP A 50 6.93 -3.47 -3.86
C TRP A 50 7.20 -4.59 -2.87
N LYS A 51 8.16 -4.37 -1.98
CA LYS A 51 8.53 -5.30 -0.91
C LYS A 51 8.25 -4.68 0.45
N LEU A 52 7.57 -5.43 1.32
CA LEU A 52 7.44 -5.08 2.73
C LEU A 52 8.27 -6.05 3.55
N ASP A 53 9.01 -5.51 4.51
CA ASP A 53 9.70 -6.31 5.52
C ASP A 53 8.65 -6.98 6.45
N ASP A 54 9.01 -8.12 7.05
CA ASP A 54 8.10 -8.92 7.89
C ASP A 54 7.55 -8.15 9.10
N ASP A 55 8.26 -7.11 9.56
CA ASP A 55 7.87 -6.24 10.68
C ASP A 55 6.93 -5.09 10.27
N VAL A 56 6.71 -4.88 8.97
CA VAL A 56 5.84 -3.83 8.46
C VAL A 56 4.41 -4.34 8.30
N VAL A 57 3.52 -3.90 9.20
CA VAL A 57 2.14 -4.39 9.26
C VAL A 57 1.11 -3.26 9.19
N PHE A 58 0.23 -3.34 8.20
CA PHE A 58 -0.93 -2.46 8.02
C PHE A 58 -2.13 -2.99 8.81
N HIS A 59 -2.12 -2.76 10.12
CA HIS A 59 -3.02 -3.38 11.09
C HIS A 59 -4.52 -3.22 10.81
N LYS A 60 -4.96 -2.13 10.18
CA LYS A 60 -6.39 -1.84 9.97
C LYS A 60 -6.77 -1.61 8.51
N LEU A 61 -5.83 -1.78 7.58
CA LEU A 61 -6.07 -1.49 6.17
C LEU A 61 -7.01 -2.55 5.60
N LYS A 62 -8.20 -2.11 5.17
CA LYS A 62 -9.23 -2.95 4.56
C LYS A 62 -9.27 -2.80 3.06
N TYR A 63 -8.96 -1.61 2.56
CA TYR A 63 -9.04 -1.29 1.14
C TYR A 63 -7.76 -0.65 0.64
N LEU A 64 -7.18 -1.24 -0.39
CA LEU A 64 -5.99 -0.76 -1.07
C LEU A 64 -6.27 -0.66 -2.57
N GLN A 65 -6.15 0.55 -3.11
CA GLN A 65 -6.24 0.80 -4.54
C GLN A 65 -5.03 1.60 -4.99
N THR A 66 -4.38 1.19 -6.07
CA THR A 66 -3.26 1.95 -6.64
C THR A 66 -3.21 1.82 -8.17
N LEU A 67 -2.60 2.81 -8.82
CA LEU A 67 -2.12 2.67 -10.19
C LEU A 67 -0.70 2.10 -10.14
N ALA A 68 -0.56 0.86 -10.57
CA ALA A 68 0.68 0.10 -10.45
C ALA A 68 1.39 0.02 -11.83
N GLY A 69 1.61 1.18 -12.45
CA GLY A 69 2.07 1.29 -13.83
C GLY A 69 3.36 0.51 -14.12
N ASP A 70 4.38 0.77 -13.33
CA ASP A 70 5.72 0.18 -13.44
C ASP A 70 5.93 -1.03 -12.51
N LEU A 71 4.93 -1.40 -11.70
CA LEU A 71 5.06 -2.49 -10.74
C LEU A 71 5.12 -3.84 -11.45
N GLN A 72 6.25 -4.53 -11.30
CA GLN A 72 6.55 -5.84 -11.87
C GLN A 72 6.56 -6.96 -10.83
N SER A 73 6.77 -6.65 -9.54
CA SER A 73 6.78 -7.64 -8.47
C SER A 73 6.21 -7.07 -7.18
N TRP A 74 5.55 -7.94 -6.42
CA TRP A 74 5.03 -7.68 -5.09
C TRP A 74 5.53 -8.78 -4.15
N GLU A 75 6.19 -8.38 -3.07
CA GLU A 75 6.66 -9.22 -1.96
C GLU A 75 6.05 -8.71 -0.64
N ALA A 76 4.79 -9.04 -0.42
CA ALA A 76 4.09 -8.85 0.84
C ALA A 76 2.93 -9.84 0.95
N GLY A 77 2.68 -10.33 2.16
CA GLY A 77 1.72 -11.41 2.43
C GLY A 77 0.52 -10.97 3.26
N SER A 78 -0.29 -11.97 3.63
CA SER A 78 -1.39 -11.81 4.59
C SER A 78 -0.92 -11.22 5.93
N ASP A 79 0.30 -11.52 6.34
CA ASP A 79 0.86 -11.08 7.62
C ASP A 79 1.11 -9.56 7.63
N ASN A 80 1.46 -8.97 6.48
CA ASN A 80 1.57 -7.52 6.32
C ASN A 80 0.20 -6.83 6.25
N PHE A 81 -0.85 -7.57 5.86
CA PHE A 81 -2.18 -7.03 5.56
C PHE A 81 -3.32 -7.85 6.21
N PRO A 82 -3.34 -8.00 7.54
CA PRO A 82 -4.23 -8.95 8.23
C PRO A 82 -5.72 -8.62 8.12
N MET A 83 -6.08 -7.38 7.77
CA MET A 83 -7.47 -6.92 7.64
C MET A 83 -7.86 -6.58 6.19
N LEU A 84 -7.02 -6.90 5.21
CA LEU A 84 -7.26 -6.45 3.83
C LEU A 84 -8.40 -7.24 3.20
N GLU A 85 -9.49 -6.54 2.89
CA GLU A 85 -10.69 -7.08 2.26
C GLU A 85 -10.66 -6.90 0.74
N GLN A 86 -10.01 -5.83 0.26
CA GLN A 86 -9.96 -5.49 -1.16
C GLN A 86 -8.61 -4.93 -1.59
N LEU A 87 -8.04 -5.54 -2.62
CA LEU A 87 -6.87 -5.07 -3.34
C LEU A 87 -7.24 -4.80 -4.80
N ILE A 88 -7.03 -3.57 -5.27
CA ILE A 88 -7.29 -3.16 -6.65
C ILE A 88 -6.03 -2.55 -7.24
N LEU A 89 -5.45 -3.24 -8.22
CA LEU A 89 -4.30 -2.78 -8.98
C LEU A 89 -4.76 -2.39 -10.39
N HIS A 90 -4.56 -1.13 -10.75
CA HIS A 90 -4.90 -0.61 -12.07
C HIS A 90 -3.64 -0.43 -12.94
N ARG A 91 -3.76 -0.76 -14.23
CA ARG A 91 -2.72 -0.56 -15.26
C ARG A 91 -1.37 -1.21 -14.94
N LEU A 92 -1.40 -2.50 -14.59
CA LEU A 92 -0.19 -3.31 -14.59
C LEU A 92 0.22 -3.52 -16.06
N TYR A 93 1.30 -2.88 -16.51
CA TYR A 93 1.74 -3.01 -17.90
C TYR A 93 2.59 -4.27 -18.14
N ASP A 94 3.22 -4.81 -17.09
CA ASP A 94 4.20 -5.92 -17.18
C ASP A 94 3.91 -7.11 -16.23
N LEU A 95 2.85 -7.06 -15.43
CA LEU A 95 2.56 -8.15 -14.48
C LEU A 95 1.82 -9.27 -15.21
N GLU A 96 2.51 -10.38 -15.48
CA GLU A 96 1.88 -11.68 -15.70
C GLU A 96 0.93 -11.95 -14.52
N GLU A 97 -0.35 -11.71 -14.79
CA GLU A 97 -1.54 -12.20 -14.10
C GLU A 97 -1.40 -12.52 -12.61
N PHE A 98 -1.83 -11.59 -11.76
CA PHE A 98 -2.24 -11.96 -10.40
C PHE A 98 -3.46 -11.18 -9.93
N LEU A 99 -4.63 -11.53 -10.46
CA LEU A 99 -5.88 -11.34 -9.74
C LEU A 99 -6.08 -12.52 -8.78
N ARG A 100 -5.35 -12.54 -7.67
CA ARG A 100 -5.81 -13.30 -6.49
C ARG A 100 -6.65 -12.36 -5.64
N VAL A 101 -7.96 -12.52 -5.79
CA VAL A 101 -8.83 -12.39 -4.62
C VAL A 101 -8.19 -13.25 -3.53
N LEU A 102 -7.87 -12.63 -2.40
CA LEU A 102 -7.35 -13.32 -1.23
C LEU A 102 -8.42 -14.34 -0.79
N GLU A 103 -8.34 -15.56 -1.32
CA GLU A 103 -9.03 -16.70 -0.73
C GLU A 103 -8.31 -17.05 0.56
N LYS A 104 -9.12 -17.13 1.62
CA LYS A 104 -8.79 -17.28 3.03
C LYS A 104 -7.83 -18.42 3.35
#